data_AF-A0A1H3L463-F1
#
_entry.id   AF-A0A1H3L463-F1
#
_cell.length_a   1.000
_cell.length_b   1.000
_cell.length_c   1.000
_cell.angle_alpha   90.00
_cell.angle_beta   90.00
_cell.angle_gamma   90.00
#
_symmetry.space_group_name_H-M   'P 1'
#
loop_
_entity.id
_entity.type
_entity.pdbx_description
1 polymer ?
#
loop_
_entity_poly.entity_id
_entity_poly.type
_entity_poly.pdbx_seq_one_letter_code
_entity_poly.pdbx_strand_id
1 'polypeptide(L)'
;MKEIRNYDAFKYHDNPQYIKIEDGIYKKDDDYVTSLSFVQEPEFEEGINASDISQFPLEDILDRYFCFISDFYESINVESSTICYLEFAARELDDIRSLREIIGKHVYNKEVKHGEQTYVDLIIS
;
A
#
# COMPACT_ATOMS: atom_id res chain seq x y z
N MET A 1 -1.94 5.37 8.08
CA MET A 1 -1.84 3.96 7.66
C MET A 1 -0.90 3.30 8.64
N LYS A 2 -1.47 2.49 9.52
CA LYS A 2 -0.72 1.75 10.53
C LYS A 2 -0.84 0.25 10.35
N GLU A 3 -0.07 -0.46 11.15
CA GLU A 3 -0.06 -1.92 11.17
C GLU A 3 0.15 -2.53 9.78
N ILE A 4 1.01 -1.89 8.98
CA ILE A 4 1.29 -2.32 7.62
C ILE A 4 1.99 -3.67 7.66
N ARG A 5 1.40 -4.68 7.02
CA ARG A 5 1.86 -6.07 7.03
C ARG A 5 1.86 -6.63 5.62
N ASN A 6 2.72 -7.61 5.39
CA ASN A 6 2.61 -8.47 4.22
C ASN A 6 1.25 -9.18 4.22
N TYR A 7 0.54 -9.14 3.10
CA TYR A 7 -0.64 -9.96 2.87
C TYR A 7 -0.30 -11.06 1.86
N ASP A 8 -0.35 -12.32 2.30
CA ASP A 8 -0.12 -13.46 1.42
C ASP A 8 -1.46 -13.86 0.76
N ALA A 9 -1.75 -13.25 -0.39
CA ALA A 9 -3.01 -13.43 -1.08
C ALA A 9 -3.13 -14.86 -1.66
N PHE A 10 -4.30 -15.47 -1.52
CA PHE A 10 -4.58 -16.82 -2.03
C PHE A 10 -4.26 -16.98 -3.52
N LYS A 11 -4.49 -15.93 -4.32
CA LYS A 11 -4.22 -15.91 -5.76
C LYS A 11 -2.75 -16.16 -6.13
N TYR A 12 -1.81 -15.91 -5.21
CA TYR A 12 -0.39 -16.20 -5.42
C TYR A 12 -0.05 -17.68 -5.40
N HIS A 13 -0.92 -18.51 -4.80
CA HIS A 13 -0.71 -19.95 -4.69
C HIS A 13 -1.52 -20.73 -5.73
N ASP A 14 -2.70 -20.24 -6.08
CA ASP A 14 -3.65 -20.94 -6.95
C ASP A 14 -3.60 -20.51 -8.43
N ASN A 15 -2.96 -19.38 -8.74
CA ASN A 15 -2.85 -18.89 -10.11
C ASN A 15 -1.40 -18.98 -10.62
N PRO A 16 -1.11 -19.85 -11.62
CA PRO A 16 0.24 -20.04 -12.15
C PRO A 16 0.81 -18.81 -12.88
N GLN A 17 0.01 -17.77 -13.13
CA GLN A 17 0.49 -16.49 -13.67
C GLN A 17 1.35 -15.69 -12.67
N TYR A 18 1.25 -15.99 -11.38
CA TYR A 18 2.09 -15.38 -10.36
C TYR A 18 3.30 -16.27 -10.10
N ILE A 19 4.48 -15.77 -10.47
CA ILE A 19 5.75 -16.47 -10.28
C ILE A 19 6.43 -15.87 -9.06
N LYS A 20 6.63 -16.65 -8.00
CA LYS A 20 7.33 -16.17 -6.79
C LYS A 20 8.77 -15.76 -7.13
N ILE A 21 9.12 -14.52 -6.83
CA ILE A 21 10.49 -13.97 -6.99
C ILE A 21 11.19 -14.00 -5.64
N GLU A 22 10.53 -13.44 -4.62
CA GLU A 22 11.00 -13.37 -3.24
C GLU A 22 9.83 -13.56 -2.28
N ASP A 23 10.11 -13.59 -0.98
CA ASP A 23 9.03 -13.70 -0.01
C ASP A 23 8.10 -12.48 -0.05
N GLY A 24 6.84 -12.73 -0.39
CA GLY A 24 5.82 -11.71 -0.61
C GLY A 24 5.96 -10.88 -1.90
N ILE A 25 6.92 -11.20 -2.77
CA ILE A 25 7.06 -10.54 -4.08
C ILE A 25 6.90 -11.57 -5.19
N TYR A 26 6.00 -11.29 -6.11
CA TYR A 26 5.68 -12.14 -7.24
C TYR A 26 5.84 -11.37 -8.54
N LYS A 27 6.12 -12.06 -9.64
CA LYS A 27 6.07 -11.51 -10.99
C LYS A 27 4.78 -11.96 -11.66
N LYS A 28 4.09 -11.04 -12.31
CA LYS A 28 2.88 -11.29 -13.08
C LYS A 28 2.96 -10.50 -14.38
N ASP A 29 2.93 -11.19 -15.51
CA ASP A 29 3.19 -10.61 -16.82
C ASP A 29 4.54 -9.84 -16.83
N ASP A 30 4.52 -8.54 -17.10
CA ASP A 30 5.70 -7.66 -17.13
C ASP A 30 5.94 -6.91 -15.82
N ASP A 31 5.11 -7.11 -14.79
CA ASP A 31 5.13 -6.34 -13.54
C ASP A 31 5.56 -7.20 -12.35
N TYR A 32 6.16 -6.56 -11.34
CA TYR A 32 6.39 -7.12 -10.02
C TYR A 32 5.29 -6.65 -9.08
N VAL A 33 4.77 -7.55 -8.26
CA VAL A 33 3.65 -7.29 -7.37
C VAL A 33 3.92 -7.74 -5.94
N THR A 34 3.31 -7.03 -5.00
CA THR A 34 3.25 -7.39 -3.57
C THR A 34 1.87 -7.01 -3.04
N SER A 35 1.29 -7.83 -2.15
CA SER A 35 0.11 -7.38 -1.40
C SER A 35 0.47 -6.95 0.00
N LEU A 36 -0.13 -5.85 0.44
CA LEU A 36 -0.02 -5.34 1.79
C LEU A 36 -1.41 -5.21 2.41
N SER A 37 -1.47 -5.38 3.73
CA SER A 37 -2.63 -5.02 4.54
C SER A 37 -2.29 -3.90 5.50
N PHE A 38 -3.24 -3.01 5.81
CA PHE A 38 -3.04 -1.88 6.72
C PHE A 38 -4.37 -1.45 7.36
N VAL A 39 -4.30 -0.59 8.37
CA VAL A 39 -5.46 0.08 8.97
C VAL A 39 -5.38 1.57 8.69
N GLN A 40 -6.51 2.15 8.28
CA GLN A 40 -6.64 3.58 8.02
C GLN A 40 -6.86 4.35 9.32
N GLU A 41 -6.41 5.60 9.34
CA GLU A 41 -6.44 6.50 10.49
C GLU A 41 -7.12 7.82 10.13
N PRO A 42 -8.44 7.96 10.39
CA PRO A 42 -9.20 9.18 10.05
C PRO A 42 -8.62 10.48 10.61
N GLU A 43 -7.84 10.41 11.70
CA GLU A 43 -7.12 11.56 12.25
C GLU A 43 -6.03 12.13 11.31
N PHE A 44 -5.61 11.38 10.29
CA PHE A 44 -4.67 11.78 9.24
C PHE A 44 -5.37 11.92 7.86
N GLU A 45 -6.68 12.19 7.86
CA GLU A 45 -7.50 12.36 6.64
C GLU A 45 -7.64 11.08 5.79
N GLU A 46 -7.45 9.92 6.43
CA GLU A 46 -7.63 8.62 5.81
C GLU A 46 -9.09 8.15 5.90
N GLY A 47 -9.39 7.00 5.27
CA GLY A 47 -10.72 6.42 5.28
C GLY A 47 -11.10 5.82 6.64
N ILE A 48 -12.40 5.62 6.85
CA ILE A 48 -12.95 5.13 8.14
C ILE A 48 -12.98 3.61 8.20
N ASN A 49 -13.10 2.93 7.06
CA ASN A 49 -13.20 1.48 6.95
C ASN A 49 -12.62 1.01 5.61
N ALA A 50 -12.56 -0.31 5.40
CA ALA A 50 -11.90 -0.89 4.23
C ALA A 50 -12.65 -0.72 2.90
N SER A 51 -13.96 -0.41 2.91
CA SER A 51 -14.72 -0.20 1.66
C SER A 51 -14.42 1.13 0.96
N ASP A 52 -13.75 2.04 1.66
CA ASP A 52 -13.35 3.34 1.12
C ASP A 52 -11.90 3.62 1.53
N ILE A 53 -10.97 3.16 0.69
CA ILE A 53 -9.54 3.37 0.90
C ILE A 53 -9.19 4.78 0.41
N SER A 54 -8.77 5.64 1.34
CA SER A 54 -8.41 7.02 1.06
C SER A 54 -7.17 7.13 0.19
N GLN A 55 -7.18 8.18 -0.63
CA GLN A 55 -6.01 8.64 -1.38
C GLN A 55 -4.89 9.17 -0.46
N PHE A 56 -5.21 9.55 0.78
CA PHE A 56 -4.22 9.95 1.78
C PHE A 56 -3.91 8.77 2.70
N PRO A 57 -2.64 8.38 2.90
CA PRO A 57 -1.41 8.75 2.18
C PRO A 57 -1.12 7.91 0.93
N LEU A 58 -2.10 7.17 0.41
CA LEU A 58 -1.90 6.20 -0.67
C LEU A 58 -1.19 6.80 -1.89
N GLU A 59 -1.67 7.92 -2.43
CA GLU A 59 -1.12 8.52 -3.66
C GLU A 59 0.36 8.92 -3.47
N ASP A 60 0.71 9.50 -2.33
CA ASP A 60 2.10 9.85 -2.02
C ASP A 60 3.00 8.62 -1.88
N ILE A 61 2.46 7.49 -1.39
CA ILE A 61 3.17 6.20 -1.37
C ILE A 61 3.39 5.71 -2.80
N LEU A 62 2.37 5.75 -3.64
CA LEU A 62 2.47 5.32 -5.04
C LEU A 62 3.52 6.14 -5.80
N ASP A 63 3.48 7.46 -5.66
CA ASP A 63 4.44 8.37 -6.29
C ASP A 63 5.86 8.18 -5.76
N ARG A 64 6.02 8.07 -4.43
CA ARG A 64 7.35 7.92 -3.80
C ARG A 64 8.07 6.65 -4.23
N TYR A 65 7.32 5.56 -4.42
CA TYR A 65 7.87 4.25 -4.73
C TYR A 65 7.63 3.82 -6.18
N PHE A 66 7.19 4.73 -7.07
CA PHE A 66 6.93 4.46 -8.48
C PHE A 66 6.02 3.23 -8.72
N CYS A 67 5.03 3.06 -7.84
CA CYS A 67 4.09 1.95 -7.84
C CYS A 67 2.69 2.38 -8.34
N PHE A 68 1.85 1.40 -8.66
CA PHE A 68 0.42 1.57 -8.91
C PHE A 68 -0.38 0.43 -8.26
N ILE A 69 -1.69 0.58 -8.10
CA ILE A 69 -2.54 -0.48 -7.58
C ILE A 69 -3.01 -1.39 -8.71
N SER A 70 -2.72 -2.68 -8.61
CA SER A 70 -3.17 -3.71 -9.56
C SER A 70 -4.42 -4.45 -9.10
N ASP A 71 -4.73 -4.43 -7.80
CA ASP A 71 -5.91 -5.06 -7.22
C ASP A 71 -6.33 -4.36 -5.92
N PHE A 72 -7.60 -3.99 -5.85
CA PHE A 72 -8.22 -3.38 -4.66
C PHE A 72 -8.88 -4.42 -3.74
N TYR A 73 -8.86 -5.71 -4.07
CA TYR A 73 -9.46 -6.77 -3.25
C TYR A 73 -10.89 -6.45 -2.78
N GLU A 74 -11.72 -5.89 -3.66
CA GLU A 74 -13.06 -5.33 -3.34
C GLU A 74 -13.98 -6.30 -2.58
N SER A 75 -13.80 -7.62 -2.78
CA SER A 75 -14.62 -8.64 -2.11
C SER A 75 -14.34 -8.79 -0.61
N ILE A 76 -13.19 -8.34 -0.13
CA ILE A 76 -12.79 -8.40 1.29
C ILE A 76 -12.59 -7.01 1.92
N ASN A 77 -12.41 -5.99 1.08
CA ASN A 77 -12.42 -4.58 1.48
C ASN A 77 -13.87 -4.09 1.59
N VAL A 78 -14.49 -4.37 2.74
CA VAL A 78 -15.91 -4.12 3.02
C VAL A 78 -16.11 -3.16 4.19
N GLU A 79 -17.30 -2.56 4.29
CA GLU A 79 -17.63 -1.53 5.29
C GLU A 79 -17.46 -2.02 6.74
N SER A 80 -17.70 -3.31 6.98
CA SER A 80 -17.55 -3.94 8.30
C SER A 80 -16.12 -4.27 8.70
N SER A 81 -15.14 -4.06 7.82
CA SER A 81 -13.72 -4.31 8.08
C SER A 81 -12.96 -3.00 8.30
N THR A 82 -12.04 -3.00 9.25
CA THR A 82 -11.06 -1.91 9.44
C THR A 82 -9.71 -2.20 8.80
N ILE A 83 -9.48 -3.44 8.35
CA ILE A 83 -8.25 -3.87 7.67
C ILE A 83 -8.46 -3.77 6.18
N CYS A 84 -7.64 -2.94 5.54
CA CYS A 84 -7.59 -2.73 4.11
C CYS A 84 -6.55 -3.67 3.48
N TYR A 85 -6.78 -4.09 2.24
CA TYR A 85 -5.87 -4.92 1.46
C TYR A 85 -5.64 -4.30 0.09
N LEU A 86 -4.40 -4.18 -0.36
CA LEU A 86 -4.07 -3.67 -1.69
C LEU A 86 -2.95 -4.50 -2.31
N GLU A 87 -3.03 -4.73 -3.62
CA GLU A 87 -1.91 -5.23 -4.41
C GLU A 87 -1.25 -4.05 -5.11
N PHE A 88 0.02 -3.85 -4.75
CA PHE A 88 0.88 -2.88 -5.39
C PHE A 88 1.66 -3.57 -6.50
N ALA A 89 1.85 -2.85 -7.60
CA ALA A 89 2.59 -3.28 -8.76
C ALA A 89 3.60 -2.21 -9.19
N ALA A 90 4.74 -2.63 -9.71
CA ALA A 90 5.73 -1.75 -10.33
C ALA A 90 6.45 -2.47 -11.47
N ARG A 91 7.06 -1.69 -12.36
CA ARG A 91 7.85 -2.21 -13.50
C ARG A 91 9.19 -2.76 -13.05
N GLU A 92 9.80 -2.14 -12.05
CA GLU A 92 11.10 -2.54 -11.51
C GLU A 92 10.95 -3.29 -10.19
N LEU A 93 11.75 -4.34 -10.01
CA LEU A 93 11.75 -5.14 -8.78
C LEU A 93 12.19 -4.32 -7.56
N ASP A 94 13.15 -3.41 -7.75
CA ASP A 94 13.70 -2.59 -6.68
C ASP A 94 12.68 -1.56 -6.14
N ASP A 95 11.71 -1.14 -6.95
CA ASP A 95 10.61 -0.28 -6.52
C ASP A 95 9.69 -1.03 -5.53
N ILE A 96 9.33 -2.28 -5.83
CA ILE A 96 8.56 -3.15 -4.92
C ILE A 96 9.34 -3.46 -3.64
N ARG A 97 10.66 -3.71 -3.74
CA ARG A 97 11.50 -3.91 -2.55
C ARG A 97 11.53 -2.66 -1.67
N SER A 98 11.67 -1.48 -2.27
CA SER A 98 11.69 -0.20 -1.56
C SER A 98 10.34 0.09 -0.90
N LEU A 99 9.23 -0.15 -1.61
CA LEU A 99 7.88 -0.05 -1.05
C LEU A 99 7.74 -0.94 0.20
N ARG A 100 8.20 -2.18 0.15
CA ARG A 100 8.09 -3.13 1.27
C ARG A 100 8.86 -2.70 2.52
N GLU A 101 9.76 -1.72 2.44
CA GLU A 101 10.40 -1.12 3.63
C GLU A 101 9.42 -0.38 4.54
N ILE A 102 8.18 -0.10 4.10
CA ILE A 102 7.13 0.47 4.97
C ILE A 102 6.44 -0.57 5.87
N ILE A 103 6.68 -1.87 5.66
CA ILE A 103 6.12 -2.91 6.52
C ILE A 103 6.60 -2.71 7.95
N GLY A 104 5.64 -2.74 8.89
CA GLY A 104 5.89 -2.49 10.31
C GLY A 104 6.05 -1.01 10.68
N LYS A 105 6.01 -0.09 9.71
CA LYS A 105 6.05 1.35 9.93
C LYS A 105 4.66 1.94 10.02
N HIS A 106 4.60 3.16 10.53
CA HIS A 106 3.43 4.03 10.48
C HIS A 106 3.66 5.08 9.38
N VAL A 107 2.72 5.16 8.44
CA VAL A 107 2.82 6.03 7.27
C VAL A 107 1.59 6.92 7.20
N TYR A 108 1.79 8.23 7.13
CA TYR A 108 0.69 9.21 7.16
C TYR A 108 1.14 10.54 6.58
N ASN A 109 0.18 11.34 6.10
CA ASN A 109 0.45 12.71 5.71
C ASN A 109 0.39 13.66 6.89
N LYS A 110 1.25 14.68 6.86
CA LYS A 110 1.26 15.72 7.88
C LYS A 110 1.55 17.07 7.26
N GLU A 111 0.79 18.08 7.70
CA GLU A 111 1.13 19.47 7.42
C GLU A 111 2.44 19.88 8.12
N VAL A 112 3.39 20.39 7.34
CA VAL A 112 4.68 20.90 7.80
C VAL A 112 4.85 22.35 7.36
N LYS A 113 5.28 23.20 8.30
CA LYS A 113 5.57 24.61 8.00
C LYS A 113 7.01 24.80 7.57
N HIS A 114 7.19 25.34 6.38
CA HIS A 114 8.47 25.80 5.85
C HIS A 114 8.43 27.33 5.73
N GLY A 115 8.80 28.03 6.81
CA GLY A 115 8.65 29.48 6.91
C GLY A 115 7.18 29.89 7.05
N GLU A 116 6.69 30.70 6.10
CA GLU A 116 5.28 31.16 6.05
C GLU A 116 4.38 30.23 5.24
N GLN A 117 4.93 29.21 4.56
CA GLN A 117 4.19 28.28 3.71
C GLN A 117 3.97 26.95 4.43
N THR A 118 2.77 26.37 4.23
CA THR A 118 2.42 25.02 4.69
C THR A 118 2.49 24.06 3.51
N TYR A 119 3.17 22.93 3.72
CA TYR A 119 3.27 21.81 2.79
C TYR A 119 2.69 20.57 3.44
N VAL A 120 2.33 19.57 2.64
CA VAL A 120 1.96 18.24 3.12
C VAL A 120 3.13 17.32 2.83
N ASP A 121 3.70 16.73 3.89
CA ASP A 121 4.77 15.75 3.77
C ASP A 121 4.23 14.35 4.04
N LEU A 122 4.75 13.37 3.32
CA LEU A 122 4.61 11.95 3.65
C LEU A 122 5.60 11.60 4.77
N ILE A 123 5.06 11.24 5.93
CA ILE A 123 5.83 10.78 7.08
C ILE A 123 5.86 9.25 7.11
N ILE A 124 7.05 8.69 7.28
CA ILE A 124 7.29 7.25 7.42
C ILE A 124 8.11 7.06 8.70
N SER A 125 7.53 6.48 9.74
CA SER A 125 8.13 6.33 11.09
C SER A 125 8.10 4.93 11.62
#